data_AF-R0IYH1-F1
#
_entry.id   AF-R0IYH1-F1
#
_cell.length_a   1.000
_cell.length_b   1.000
_cell.length_c   1.000
_cell.angle_alpha   90.00
_cell.angle_beta   90.00
_cell.angle_gamma   90.00
#
_symmetry.space_group_name_H-M   'P 1'
#
loop_
_entity.id
_entity.type
_entity.pdbx_description
1 polymer ?
#
loop_
_entity_poly.entity_id
_entity_poly.type
_entity_poly.pdbx_seq_one_letter_code
_entity_poly.pdbx_strand_id
1 'polypeptide(L)'
;MLNPSSTGNKVLCFKIPNVNRRFTVHQDLICQTSNYFKRRLQRHRRPIFPADECCICTEPFNPTLQDLTFCTHCGQNMHEHCIDAWERVPRNVVSGSKCPMCRARWKSPRHLSCVNIETELDVEAVQSYLDCMYTGTLKEVSASIPRNSDQFSLVMLKRWAVASALEDAAFKAQVLTALFANGRVVIGIESVKWAFVERKCSDEIREFMVDVSLTGIESGWFKEMGKRFPEAFVSQSADGAVRKWRNGNNRRGLGDVRRDWMRRVGAGGGEGSGGGEGGSSA
;
A
#
# COMPACT_ATOMS: atom_id res chain seq x y z
N MET A 1 9.56 -11.44 -9.14
CA MET A 1 9.96 -10.52 -10.22
C MET A 1 8.68 -9.94 -10.80
N LEU A 2 8.53 -8.61 -10.80
CA LEU A 2 7.44 -7.98 -11.54
C LEU A 2 7.74 -8.19 -13.03
N ASN A 3 6.84 -8.85 -13.76
CA ASN A 3 6.94 -8.87 -15.22
C ASN A 3 6.92 -7.41 -15.71
N PRO A 4 7.69 -7.05 -16.75
CA PRO A 4 7.65 -5.72 -17.34
C PRO A 4 6.20 -5.43 -17.74
N SER A 5 5.53 -4.66 -16.89
CA SER A 5 4.15 -4.23 -17.07
C SER A 5 4.26 -2.87 -17.74
N SER A 6 3.46 -2.61 -18.78
CA SER A 6 3.35 -1.23 -19.25
C SER A 6 2.93 -0.40 -18.04
N THR A 7 3.65 0.67 -17.78
CA THR A 7 3.28 1.61 -16.72
C THR A 7 1.99 2.36 -17.08
N GLY A 8 1.48 2.19 -18.31
CA GLY A 8 0.41 2.99 -18.87
C GLY A 8 0.90 4.41 -19.14
N ASN A 9 0.15 5.18 -19.91
CA ASN A 9 0.47 6.58 -20.21
C ASN A 9 -0.11 7.59 -19.18
N LYS A 10 -1.00 7.13 -18.28
CA LYS A 10 -1.68 8.01 -17.32
C LYS A 10 -0.80 8.28 -16.12
N VAL A 11 -0.41 9.54 -15.96
CA VAL A 11 0.29 10.01 -14.77
C VAL A 11 -0.72 10.54 -13.75
N LEU A 12 -0.62 10.04 -12.53
CA LEU A 12 -1.35 10.51 -11.36
C LEU A 12 -0.46 11.45 -10.56
N CYS A 13 -1.06 12.48 -9.98
CA CYS A 13 -0.45 13.27 -8.92
C CYS A 13 -1.12 12.95 -7.57
N PHE A 14 -0.37 12.96 -6.47
CA PHE A 14 -0.96 12.98 -5.14
C PHE A 14 -0.21 13.89 -4.17
N LYS A 15 -0.90 14.29 -3.10
CA LYS A 15 -0.40 15.17 -2.04
C LYS A 15 -0.61 14.52 -0.68
N ILE A 16 0.28 14.81 0.25
CA ILE A 16 0.18 14.44 1.67
C ILE A 16 0.10 15.74 2.51
N PRO A 17 -0.66 15.79 3.63
CA PRO A 17 -1.02 17.06 4.28
C PRO A 17 0.17 17.82 4.86
N ASN A 18 1.17 17.10 5.36
CA ASN A 18 2.33 17.65 6.07
C ASN A 18 3.50 18.04 5.14
N VAL A 19 3.31 18.01 3.82
CA VAL A 19 4.39 18.27 2.85
C VAL A 19 3.89 19.12 1.69
N ASN A 20 4.55 20.27 1.48
CA ASN A 20 4.30 21.13 0.33
C ASN A 20 4.98 20.62 -0.95
N ARG A 21 4.79 19.34 -1.27
CA ARG A 21 5.30 18.69 -2.48
C ARG A 21 4.22 17.82 -3.10
N ARG A 22 4.22 17.79 -4.42
CA ARG A 22 3.40 16.87 -5.22
C ARG A 22 4.25 15.67 -5.60
N PHE A 23 3.68 14.48 -5.44
CA PHE A 23 4.25 13.24 -5.94
C PHE A 23 3.57 12.87 -7.25
N THR A 24 4.32 12.29 -8.18
CA THR A 24 3.82 11.84 -9.48
C THR A 24 4.19 10.39 -9.70
N VAL A 25 3.23 9.61 -10.17
CA VAL A 25 3.38 8.16 -10.39
C VAL A 25 2.46 7.73 -11.52
N HIS A 26 2.81 6.68 -12.24
CA HIS A 26 1.90 6.10 -13.21
C HIS A 26 0.69 5.47 -12.50
N GLN A 27 -0.51 5.82 -12.96
CA GLN A 27 -1.77 5.42 -12.34
C GLN A 27 -1.91 3.89 -12.32
N ASP A 28 -1.59 3.22 -13.44
CA ASP A 28 -1.71 1.76 -13.51
C ASP A 28 -0.70 1.08 -12.61
N LEU A 29 0.53 1.59 -12.54
CA LEU A 29 1.56 1.05 -11.65
C LEU A 29 1.12 1.11 -10.18
N ILE A 30 0.63 2.26 -9.70
CA ILE A 30 0.23 2.37 -8.28
C ILE A 30 -1.06 1.61 -7.97
N CYS A 31 -2.00 1.51 -8.91
CA CYS A 31 -3.24 0.76 -8.71
C CYS A 31 -3.06 -0.76 -8.74
N GLN A 32 -1.91 -1.27 -9.20
CA GLN A 32 -1.61 -2.71 -9.17
C GLN A 32 -1.43 -3.22 -7.74
N THR A 33 -0.78 -2.45 -6.88
CA THR A 33 -0.43 -2.88 -5.52
C THR A 33 -1.19 -2.14 -4.43
N SER A 34 -1.59 -0.89 -4.65
CA SER A 34 -2.36 -0.10 -3.68
C SER A 34 -3.87 -0.25 -3.88
N ASN A 35 -4.53 -0.89 -2.91
CA ASN A 35 -5.99 -0.97 -2.88
C ASN A 35 -6.66 0.39 -2.68
N TYR A 36 -6.02 1.30 -1.95
CA TYR A 36 -6.48 2.67 -1.74
C TYR A 36 -6.63 3.41 -3.08
N PHE A 37 -5.59 3.41 -3.91
CA PHE A 37 -5.63 4.07 -5.22
C PHE A 37 -6.56 3.33 -6.19
N LYS A 38 -6.55 1.99 -6.18
CA LYS A 38 -7.44 1.18 -7.01
C LYS A 38 -8.92 1.51 -6.77
N ARG A 39 -9.37 1.59 -5.51
CA ARG A 39 -10.77 1.95 -5.19
C ARG A 39 -11.14 3.38 -5.57
N ARG A 40 -10.19 4.33 -5.47
CA ARG A 40 -10.45 5.74 -5.79
C ARG A 40 -10.41 6.03 -7.29
N LEU A 41 -9.49 5.41 -8.03
CA LEU A 41 -9.19 5.74 -9.42
C LEU A 41 -9.71 4.72 -10.43
N GLN A 42 -9.90 3.47 -10.00
CA GLN A 42 -10.27 2.35 -10.87
C GLN A 42 -11.47 1.57 -10.31
N ARG A 43 -12.36 2.23 -9.55
CA ARG A 43 -13.51 1.63 -8.87
C ARG A 43 -14.32 0.65 -9.72
N HIS A 44 -14.55 1.02 -10.99
CA HIS A 44 -15.37 0.25 -11.91
C HIS A 44 -14.56 -0.57 -12.91
N ARG A 45 -13.22 -0.48 -12.92
CA ARG A 45 -12.41 -1.18 -13.92
C ARG A 45 -12.54 -2.69 -13.73
N ARG A 46 -12.90 -3.39 -14.81
CA ARG A 46 -12.96 -4.85 -14.83
C ARG A 46 -11.54 -5.44 -14.84
N PRO A 47 -11.32 -6.59 -14.19
CA PRO A 47 -10.08 -7.35 -14.39
C PRO A 47 -9.91 -7.69 -15.87
N ILE A 48 -8.66 -7.89 -16.29
CA ILE A 48 -8.31 -8.32 -17.65
C ILE A 48 -7.92 -9.79 -17.57
N PHE A 49 -8.61 -10.62 -18.35
CA PHE A 49 -8.28 -12.03 -18.53
C PHE A 49 -7.54 -12.26 -19.85
N PRO A 50 -6.73 -13.34 -19.98
CA PRO A 50 -6.00 -13.64 -21.21
C PRO A 50 -6.88 -13.81 -22.46
N ALA A 51 -8.14 -14.18 -22.28
CA ALA A 51 -9.13 -14.35 -23.35
C ALA A 51 -9.93 -13.06 -23.64
N ASP A 52 -9.71 -11.99 -22.88
CA ASP A 52 -10.42 -10.73 -23.10
C ASP A 52 -9.85 -10.01 -24.33
N GLU A 53 -10.77 -9.47 -25.13
CA GLU A 53 -10.45 -8.74 -26.36
C GLU A 53 -11.01 -7.31 -26.33
N CYS A 54 -10.40 -6.44 -27.12
CA CYS A 54 -10.90 -5.08 -27.31
C CYS A 54 -12.20 -5.11 -28.13
N CYS A 55 -13.29 -4.57 -27.58
CA CYS A 55 -14.58 -4.53 -28.27
C CYS A 55 -14.65 -3.69 -29.57
N ILE A 56 -13.56 -2.96 -29.92
CA ILE A 56 -13.48 -2.15 -31.13
C ILE A 56 -12.72 -2.91 -32.24
N CYS A 57 -11.51 -3.43 -31.95
CA CYS A 57 -10.66 -4.09 -32.94
C CYS A 57 -10.66 -5.62 -32.84
N THR A 58 -11.33 -6.19 -31.84
CA THR A 58 -11.37 -7.64 -31.54
C THR A 58 -9.99 -8.30 -31.35
N GLU A 59 -8.96 -7.51 -31.04
CA GLU A 59 -7.63 -8.04 -30.73
C GLU A 59 -7.51 -8.34 -29.22
N PRO A 60 -6.80 -9.41 -28.83
CA PRO A 60 -6.51 -9.72 -27.44
C PRO A 60 -5.73 -8.60 -26.75
N PHE A 61 -6.00 -8.38 -25.46
CA PHE A 61 -5.26 -7.37 -24.71
C PHE A 61 -3.81 -7.78 -24.44
N ASN A 62 -2.87 -6.88 -24.73
CA ASN A 62 -1.49 -6.99 -24.28
C ASN A 62 -1.08 -5.78 -23.43
N PRO A 63 -1.29 -5.80 -22.10
CA PRO A 63 -0.94 -4.70 -21.20
C PRO A 63 0.56 -4.42 -21.09
N THR A 64 1.43 -5.20 -21.73
CA THR A 64 2.88 -4.91 -21.80
C THR A 64 3.22 -4.09 -23.03
N LEU A 65 2.49 -4.27 -24.14
CA LEU A 65 2.78 -3.61 -25.42
C LEU A 65 1.82 -2.47 -25.76
N GLN A 66 0.64 -2.44 -25.15
CA GLN A 66 -0.43 -1.53 -25.52
C GLN A 66 -0.99 -0.82 -24.30
N ASP A 67 -1.26 0.48 -24.46
CA ASP A 67 -1.96 1.26 -23.44
C ASP A 67 -3.45 0.93 -23.43
N LEU A 68 -3.96 0.73 -22.21
CA LEU A 68 -5.35 0.38 -21.98
C LEU A 68 -6.07 1.50 -21.26
N THR A 69 -7.30 1.74 -21.70
CA THR A 69 -8.25 2.62 -21.03
C THR A 69 -9.50 1.83 -20.66
N PHE A 70 -10.37 2.40 -19.82
CA PHE A 70 -11.60 1.72 -19.43
C PHE A 70 -12.76 2.68 -19.30
N CYS A 71 -13.97 2.15 -19.49
CA CYS A 71 -15.18 2.93 -19.26
C CYS A 71 -15.43 3.12 -17.76
N THR A 72 -15.58 4.36 -17.31
CA THR A 72 -15.89 4.66 -15.89
C THR A 72 -17.28 4.21 -15.45
N HIS A 73 -18.17 3.88 -16.38
CA HIS A 73 -19.52 3.39 -16.10
C HIS A 73 -19.60 1.86 -16.08
N CYS A 74 -19.29 1.19 -17.19
CA CYS A 74 -19.40 -0.28 -17.28
C CYS A 74 -18.11 -1.03 -16.93
N GLY A 75 -16.97 -0.34 -16.83
CA GLY A 75 -15.69 -0.95 -16.48
C GLY A 75 -14.94 -1.65 -17.59
N GLN A 76 -15.52 -1.77 -18.79
CA GLN A 76 -14.88 -2.48 -19.90
C GLN A 76 -13.53 -1.85 -20.23
N ASN A 77 -12.50 -2.68 -20.41
CA ASN A 77 -11.20 -2.26 -20.92
C ASN A 77 -11.23 -2.15 -22.46
N MET A 78 -10.46 -1.21 -23.02
CA MET A 78 -10.28 -0.99 -24.46
C MET A 78 -8.85 -0.53 -24.70
N HIS A 79 -8.31 -0.79 -25.89
CA HIS A 79 -7.08 -0.12 -26.32
C HIS A 79 -7.31 1.39 -26.40
N GLU A 80 -6.36 2.16 -25.89
CA GLU A 80 -6.47 3.62 -25.90
C GLU A 80 -6.55 4.18 -27.32
N HIS A 81 -5.70 3.68 -28.23
CA HIS A 81 -5.71 4.10 -29.63
C HIS A 81 -7.04 3.77 -30.34
N CYS A 82 -7.70 2.67 -29.99
CA CYS A 82 -9.02 2.33 -30.53
C CYS A 82 -10.07 3.35 -30.05
N ILE A 83 -10.02 3.74 -28.78
CA ILE A 83 -10.92 4.76 -28.25
C ILE A 83 -10.66 6.12 -28.89
N ASP A 84 -9.40 6.52 -29.06
CA ASP A 84 -9.07 7.76 -29.75
C ASP A 84 -9.59 7.79 -31.19
N ALA A 85 -9.48 6.67 -31.92
CA ALA A 85 -10.06 6.55 -33.25
C ALA A 85 -11.59 6.64 -33.21
N TRP A 86 -12.22 6.00 -32.21
CA TRP A 86 -13.66 6.06 -31.99
C TRP A 86 -14.16 7.48 -31.69
N GLU A 87 -13.44 8.27 -30.88
CA GLU A 87 -13.80 9.66 -30.56
C GLU A 87 -13.76 10.58 -31.81
N ARG A 88 -12.88 10.28 -32.78
CA ARG A 88 -12.68 11.09 -34.00
C ARG A 88 -13.75 10.89 -35.08
N VAL A 89 -14.60 9.87 -34.97
CA VAL A 89 -15.69 9.64 -35.95
C VAL A 89 -16.66 10.84 -35.89
N PRO A 90 -17.00 11.50 -37.02
CA PRO A 90 -17.80 12.74 -37.02
C PRO A 90 -19.11 12.67 -36.24
N ARG A 91 -19.79 11.51 -36.27
CA ARG A 91 -21.02 11.26 -35.49
C ARG A 91 -20.81 11.38 -33.98
N ASN A 92 -19.65 10.98 -33.48
CA ASN A 92 -19.30 11.03 -32.06
C ASN A 92 -18.81 12.42 -31.64
N VAL A 93 -18.18 13.17 -32.54
CA VAL A 93 -17.75 14.55 -32.28
C VAL A 93 -18.94 15.46 -31.97
N VAL A 94 -20.03 15.35 -32.75
CA VAL A 94 -21.22 16.20 -32.56
C VAL A 94 -22.03 15.81 -31.31
N SER A 95 -22.15 14.51 -31.01
CA SER A 95 -22.99 14.01 -29.91
C SER A 95 -22.24 13.79 -28.59
N GLY A 96 -20.93 14.02 -28.59
CA GLY A 96 -20.01 13.63 -27.52
C GLY A 96 -19.68 12.14 -27.56
N SER A 97 -18.40 11.81 -27.33
CA SER A 97 -17.94 10.43 -27.28
C SER A 97 -18.77 9.59 -26.30
N LYS A 98 -19.28 8.45 -26.76
CA LYS A 98 -19.98 7.44 -25.95
C LYS A 98 -19.17 6.16 -25.91
N CYS A 99 -19.27 5.41 -24.82
CA CYS A 99 -18.65 4.09 -24.70
C CYS A 99 -19.19 3.14 -25.79
N PRO A 100 -18.34 2.44 -26.57
CA PRO A 100 -18.79 1.47 -27.57
C PRO A 100 -19.69 0.35 -27.00
N MET A 101 -19.45 -0.05 -25.74
CA MET A 101 -20.19 -1.13 -25.08
C MET A 101 -21.51 -0.68 -24.47
N CYS A 102 -21.46 0.24 -23.50
CA CYS A 102 -22.63 0.61 -22.71
C CYS A 102 -23.31 1.91 -23.17
N ARG A 103 -22.76 2.58 -24.19
CA ARG A 103 -23.24 3.87 -24.73
C ARG A 103 -23.30 5.03 -23.72
N ALA A 104 -22.83 4.84 -22.48
CA ALA A 104 -22.68 5.93 -21.51
C ALA A 104 -21.68 6.97 -22.02
N ARG A 105 -21.85 8.23 -21.59
CA ARG A 105 -20.95 9.33 -21.97
C ARG A 105 -19.51 9.00 -21.55
N TRP A 106 -18.60 9.05 -22.52
CA TRP A 106 -17.18 8.82 -22.30
C TRP A 106 -16.56 10.05 -21.64
N LYS A 107 -16.01 9.87 -20.43
CA LYS A 107 -15.24 10.90 -19.74
C LYS A 107 -13.78 10.60 -19.97
N SER A 108 -13.16 11.30 -20.90
CA SER A 108 -11.73 11.18 -21.12
C SER A 108 -11.01 11.75 -19.88
N PRO A 109 -10.18 10.96 -19.17
CA PRO A 109 -9.44 11.42 -18.01
C PRO A 109 -8.21 12.24 -18.44
N ARG A 110 -8.40 13.23 -19.34
CA ARG A 110 -7.33 14.07 -19.91
C ARG A 110 -6.69 15.01 -18.89
N HIS A 111 -7.20 15.06 -17.66
CA HIS A 111 -6.62 15.86 -16.60
C HIS A 111 -5.89 14.96 -15.61
N LEU A 112 -4.66 15.35 -15.28
CA LEU A 112 -3.91 14.81 -14.14
C LEU A 112 -4.84 14.82 -12.92
N SER A 113 -5.26 13.63 -12.48
CA SER A 113 -5.99 13.53 -11.23
C SER A 113 -5.01 13.83 -10.11
N CYS A 114 -5.42 14.67 -9.16
CA CYS A 114 -4.64 14.96 -7.97
C CYS A 114 -5.39 14.38 -6.77
N VAL A 115 -4.86 13.30 -6.19
CA VAL A 115 -5.46 12.65 -5.01
C VAL A 115 -4.84 13.24 -3.75
N ASN A 116 -5.67 13.65 -2.80
CA ASN A 116 -5.21 14.03 -1.47
C ASN A 116 -5.23 12.82 -0.56
N ILE A 117 -4.07 12.49 0.01
CA ILE A 117 -3.94 11.53 1.11
C ILE A 117 -4.28 12.28 2.40
N GLU A 118 -5.11 11.67 3.23
CA GLU A 118 -5.60 12.29 4.48
C GLU A 118 -4.60 12.12 5.64
N THR A 119 -3.72 11.13 5.54
CA THR A 119 -2.74 10.79 6.57
C THR A 119 -1.43 11.55 6.37
N GLU A 120 -0.88 12.10 7.44
CA GLU A 120 0.49 12.64 7.44
C GLU A 120 1.51 11.51 7.27
N LEU A 121 2.46 11.69 6.35
CA LEU A 121 3.45 10.67 6.02
C LEU A 121 4.85 11.27 5.95
N ASP A 122 5.85 10.45 6.24
CA ASP A 122 7.25 10.83 6.10
C ASP A 122 7.65 10.90 4.61
N VAL A 123 8.28 12.00 4.20
CA VAL A 123 8.61 12.26 2.79
C VAL A 123 9.57 11.23 2.21
N GLU A 124 10.56 10.80 2.99
CA GLU A 124 11.56 9.83 2.54
C GLU A 124 10.95 8.44 2.45
N ALA A 125 10.04 8.10 3.36
CA ALA A 125 9.26 6.87 3.28
C ALA A 125 8.35 6.84 2.05
N VAL A 126 7.69 7.96 1.71
CA VAL A 126 6.88 8.07 0.48
C VAL A 126 7.75 7.95 -0.76
N GLN A 127 8.91 8.61 -0.80
CA GLN A 127 9.85 8.47 -1.92
C GLN A 127 10.34 7.02 -2.04
N SER A 128 10.68 6.36 -0.92
CA SER A 128 11.08 4.95 -0.91
C SER A 128 9.98 4.02 -1.41
N TYR A 129 8.71 4.35 -1.17
CA TYR A 129 7.57 3.60 -1.72
C TYR A 129 7.50 3.74 -3.24
N LEU A 130 7.61 4.97 -3.76
CA LEU A 130 7.64 5.22 -5.20
C LEU A 130 8.81 4.49 -5.88
N ASP A 131 10.02 4.63 -5.31
CA ASP A 131 11.21 3.96 -5.83
C ASP A 131 10.97 2.43 -5.89
N CYS A 132 10.42 1.84 -4.82
CA CYS A 132 10.14 0.41 -4.75
C CYS A 132 9.12 -0.05 -5.80
N MET A 133 8.13 0.76 -6.16
CA MET A 133 7.19 0.41 -7.23
C MET A 133 7.88 0.32 -8.58
N TYR A 134 8.82 1.20 -8.88
CA TYR A 134 9.55 1.19 -10.16
C TYR A 134 10.65 0.14 -10.21
N THR A 135 11.36 -0.10 -9.11
CA THR A 135 12.47 -1.07 -9.07
C THR A 135 12.02 -2.49 -8.70
N GLY A 136 10.79 -2.64 -8.18
CA GLY A 136 10.31 -3.88 -7.58
C GLY A 136 11.06 -4.30 -6.32
N THR A 137 11.95 -3.45 -5.79
CA THR A 137 12.82 -3.77 -4.66
C THR A 137 12.88 -2.62 -3.67
N LEU A 138 12.75 -2.95 -2.39
CA LEU A 138 12.91 -1.97 -1.33
C LEU A 138 14.36 -1.49 -1.28
N LYS A 139 14.59 -0.21 -1.64
CA LYS A 139 15.91 0.40 -1.56
C LYS A 139 16.48 0.28 -0.15
N GLU A 140 17.75 -0.12 -0.08
CA GLU A 140 18.46 -0.23 1.18
C GLU A 140 18.46 1.11 1.92
N VAL A 141 18.35 1.05 3.25
CA VAL A 141 18.57 2.23 4.09
C VAL A 141 20.03 2.65 3.94
N SER A 142 20.30 3.96 4.06
CA SER A 142 21.67 4.49 4.04
C SER A 142 22.64 3.60 4.82
N ALA A 143 23.78 3.27 4.22
CA ALA A 143 24.83 2.45 4.85
C ALA A 143 25.36 3.07 6.14
N SER A 144 25.15 4.38 6.36
CA SER A 144 25.49 5.09 7.60
C SER A 144 24.59 4.72 8.79
N ILE A 145 23.45 4.07 8.57
CA ILE A 145 22.51 3.70 9.62
C ILE A 145 22.67 2.20 9.92
N PRO A 146 23.19 1.82 11.10
CA PRO A 146 23.33 0.41 11.44
C PRO A 146 21.97 -0.28 11.47
N ARG A 147 21.86 -1.44 10.83
CA ARG A 147 20.61 -2.22 10.76
C ARG A 147 20.06 -2.66 12.13
N ASN A 148 20.92 -2.69 13.16
CA ASN A 148 20.57 -3.01 14.54
C ASN A 148 20.36 -1.76 15.42
N SER A 149 20.09 -0.61 14.82
CA SER A 149 19.82 0.65 15.54
C SER A 149 18.33 0.97 15.60
N ASP A 150 17.96 1.81 16.56
CA ASP A 150 16.60 2.37 16.65
C ASP A 150 16.26 3.23 15.42
N GLN A 151 17.24 3.96 14.88
CA GLN A 151 17.06 4.79 13.69
C GLN A 151 16.68 3.95 12.47
N PHE A 152 17.28 2.76 12.30
CA PHE A 152 16.88 1.84 11.23
C PHE A 152 15.43 1.37 11.41
N SER A 153 15.05 0.97 12.62
CA SER A 153 13.68 0.58 12.94
C SER A 153 12.68 1.70 12.66
N LEU A 154 12.99 2.94 13.07
CA LEU A 154 12.14 4.10 12.82
C LEU A 154 11.91 4.33 11.31
N VAL A 155 12.97 4.22 10.49
CA VAL A 155 12.84 4.32 9.03
C VAL A 155 11.92 3.23 8.47
N MET A 156 12.05 1.99 8.94
CA MET A 156 11.18 0.88 8.53
C MET A 156 9.72 1.08 8.98
N LEU A 157 9.49 1.54 10.21
CA LEU A 157 8.15 1.80 10.73
C LEU A 157 7.46 2.93 9.96
N LYS A 158 8.20 3.98 9.56
CA LYS A 158 7.69 5.04 8.68
C LYS A 158 7.32 4.50 7.29
N ARG A 159 8.13 3.60 6.70
CA ARG A 159 7.80 2.90 5.44
C ARG A 159 6.54 2.03 5.60
N TRP A 160 6.38 1.35 6.74
CA TRP A 160 5.15 0.62 7.05
C TRP A 160 3.94 1.57 7.17
N ALA A 161 4.09 2.74 7.79
CA ALA A 161 3.01 3.72 7.86
C ALA A 161 2.50 4.12 6.45
N VAL A 162 3.41 4.33 5.49
CA VAL A 162 3.05 4.53 4.08
C VAL A 162 2.32 3.32 3.50
N ALA A 163 2.84 2.11 3.71
CA ALA A 163 2.21 0.88 3.24
C ALA A 163 0.77 0.72 3.77
N SER A 164 0.53 1.10 5.02
CA SER A 164 -0.79 1.02 5.66
C SER A 164 -1.73 2.09 5.13
N ALA A 165 -1.28 3.34 5.02
CA ALA A 165 -2.08 4.45 4.50
C ALA A 165 -2.48 4.24 3.03
N LEU A 166 -1.62 3.59 2.25
CA LEU A 166 -1.87 3.28 0.85
C LEU A 166 -2.42 1.86 0.63
N GLU A 167 -2.67 1.11 1.71
CA GLU A 167 -3.21 -0.25 1.66
C GLU A 167 -2.47 -1.18 0.68
N ASP A 168 -1.13 -1.13 0.74
CA ASP A 168 -0.24 -1.91 -0.11
C ASP A 168 0.40 -3.04 0.71
N ALA A 169 -0.25 -4.21 0.69
CA ALA A 169 0.19 -5.38 1.44
C ALA A 169 1.54 -5.93 0.94
N ALA A 170 1.81 -5.83 -0.36
CA ALA A 170 3.06 -6.30 -0.95
C ALA A 170 4.25 -5.46 -0.47
N PHE A 171 4.11 -4.13 -0.48
CA PHE A 171 5.12 -3.23 0.07
C PHE A 171 5.28 -3.42 1.58
N LYS A 172 4.18 -3.58 2.33
CA LYS A 172 4.22 -3.90 3.77
C LYS A 172 5.03 -5.17 4.05
N ALA A 173 4.83 -6.23 3.26
CA ALA A 173 5.56 -7.49 3.39
C ALA A 173 7.07 -7.33 3.11
N GLN A 174 7.44 -6.50 2.13
CA GLN A 174 8.85 -6.17 1.86
C GLN A 174 9.49 -5.42 3.04
N VAL A 175 8.78 -4.43 3.61
CA VAL A 175 9.24 -3.68 4.79
C VAL A 175 9.47 -4.61 5.97
N LEU A 176 8.52 -5.50 6.28
CA LEU A 176 8.66 -6.48 7.35
C LEU A 176 9.84 -7.44 7.11
N THR A 177 9.98 -7.92 5.87
CA THR A 177 11.09 -8.81 5.50
C THR A 177 12.44 -8.13 5.72
N ALA A 178 12.58 -6.87 5.31
CA ALA A 178 13.78 -6.08 5.53
C ALA A 178 14.06 -5.80 7.01
N LEU A 179 13.01 -5.50 7.78
CA LEU A 179 13.10 -5.25 9.22
C LEU A 179 13.61 -6.49 9.99
N PHE A 180 13.16 -7.68 9.60
CA PHE A 180 13.57 -8.93 10.25
C PHE A 180 14.83 -9.59 9.67
N ALA A 181 15.43 -9.05 8.61
CA ALA A 181 16.54 -9.69 7.88
C ALA A 181 17.74 -10.04 8.77
N ASN A 182 18.04 -9.23 9.78
CA ASN A 182 19.20 -9.42 10.66
C ASN A 182 18.92 -10.23 11.93
N GLY A 183 17.71 -10.78 12.09
CA GLY A 183 17.35 -11.55 13.28
C GLY A 183 17.32 -10.73 14.59
N ARG A 184 17.39 -9.41 14.51
CA ARG A 184 17.23 -8.48 15.65
C ARG A 184 16.50 -7.23 15.19
N VAL A 185 15.45 -6.87 15.93
CA VAL A 185 14.72 -5.62 15.75
C VAL A 185 14.91 -4.79 17.03
N VAL A 186 15.36 -3.56 16.90
CA VAL A 186 15.62 -2.67 18.04
C VAL A 186 14.57 -1.58 18.07
N ILE A 187 13.66 -1.65 19.03
CA ILE A 187 12.67 -0.59 19.28
C ILE A 187 13.19 0.27 20.43
N GLY A 188 13.76 1.42 20.07
CA GLY A 188 14.30 2.39 21.01
C GLY A 188 13.37 3.57 21.24
N ILE A 189 13.91 4.60 21.89
CA ILE A 189 13.16 5.74 22.40
C ILE A 189 12.56 6.57 21.25
N GLU A 190 13.27 6.74 20.14
CA GLU A 190 12.82 7.60 19.05
C GLU A 190 11.70 6.92 18.26
N SER A 191 11.80 5.61 18.02
CA SER A 191 10.67 4.83 17.47
C SER A 191 9.43 4.93 18.36
N VAL A 192 9.59 4.79 19.68
CA VAL A 192 8.47 4.82 20.62
C VAL A 192 7.85 6.21 20.73
N LYS A 193 8.64 7.29 20.79
CA LYS A 193 8.12 8.66 20.78
C LYS A 193 7.28 8.92 19.53
N TRP A 194 7.82 8.58 18.36
CA TRP A 194 7.11 8.75 17.09
C TRP A 194 5.76 8.02 17.06
N ALA A 195 5.69 6.78 17.58
CA ALA A 195 4.48 5.98 17.53
C ALA A 195 3.44 6.30 18.64
N PHE A 196 3.90 6.60 19.86
CA PHE A 196 3.04 6.71 21.05
C PHE A 196 2.79 8.15 21.51
N VAL A 197 3.75 9.05 21.29
CA VAL A 197 3.63 10.46 21.68
C VAL A 197 3.12 11.27 20.50
N GLU A 198 3.81 11.20 19.36
CA GLU A 198 3.41 11.95 18.15
C GLU A 198 2.20 11.33 17.44
N ARG A 199 1.87 10.07 17.74
CA ARG A 199 0.76 9.31 17.14
C ARG A 199 0.74 9.31 15.61
N LYS A 200 1.93 9.32 15.00
CA LYS A 200 2.10 9.34 13.53
C LYS A 200 2.00 7.96 12.86
N CYS A 201 1.37 6.99 13.52
CA CYS A 201 1.23 5.63 13.02
C CYS A 201 -0.12 5.00 13.42
N SER A 202 -0.49 3.92 12.73
CA SER A 202 -1.67 3.11 13.05
C SER A 202 -1.49 2.32 14.35
N ASP A 203 -2.61 1.83 14.90
CA ASP A 203 -2.59 0.91 16.06
C ASP A 203 -1.88 -0.41 15.74
N GLU A 204 -1.96 -0.88 14.48
CA GLU A 204 -1.24 -2.07 14.01
C GLU A 204 0.27 -1.94 14.25
N ILE A 205 0.85 -0.77 13.94
CA ILE A 205 2.28 -0.52 14.14
C ILE A 205 2.62 -0.47 15.63
N ARG A 206 1.76 0.11 16.47
CA ARG A 206 1.94 0.13 17.94
C ARG A 206 1.89 -1.27 18.54
N GLU A 207 0.93 -2.09 18.10
CA GLU A 207 0.82 -3.50 18.53
C GLU A 207 2.09 -4.27 18.15
N PHE A 208 2.58 -4.11 16.92
CA PHE A 208 3.84 -4.70 16.47
C PHE A 208 5.02 -4.31 17.36
N MET A 209 5.16 -3.03 17.68
CA MET A 209 6.23 -2.54 18.53
C MET A 209 6.17 -3.17 19.93
N VAL A 210 4.98 -3.23 20.53
CA VAL A 210 4.78 -3.89 21.83
C VAL A 210 5.15 -5.38 21.74
N ASP A 211 4.71 -6.08 20.69
CA ASP A 211 5.02 -7.49 20.47
C ASP A 211 6.52 -7.77 20.38
N VAL A 212 7.25 -6.95 19.61
CA VAL A 212 8.70 -7.05 19.47
C VAL A 212 9.41 -6.74 20.79
N SER A 213 9.02 -5.67 21.48
CA SER A 213 9.62 -5.29 22.76
C SER A 213 9.43 -6.36 23.82
N LEU A 214 8.27 -7.03 23.86
CA LEU A 214 8.01 -8.13 24.78
C LEU A 214 8.95 -9.34 24.61
N THR A 215 9.59 -9.49 23.45
CA THR A 215 10.64 -10.52 23.28
C THR A 215 11.89 -10.20 24.09
N GLY A 216 12.18 -8.91 24.34
CA GLY A 216 13.36 -8.42 25.03
C GLY A 216 13.13 -8.00 26.49
N ILE A 217 11.88 -7.90 26.96
CA ILE A 217 11.57 -7.53 28.34
C ILE A 217 11.95 -8.66 29.31
N GLU A 218 12.86 -8.34 30.22
CA GLU A 218 13.31 -9.20 31.32
C GLU A 218 12.72 -8.76 32.66
N SER A 219 12.88 -9.58 33.69
CA SER A 219 12.52 -9.19 35.07
C SER A 219 13.25 -7.90 35.45
N GLY A 220 12.55 -6.97 36.08
CA GLY A 220 13.10 -5.65 36.46
C GLY A 220 13.07 -4.59 35.36
N TRP A 221 12.81 -4.95 34.08
CA TRP A 221 12.82 -4.00 32.97
C TRP A 221 11.89 -2.79 33.19
N PHE A 222 10.67 -3.01 33.68
CA PHE A 222 9.71 -1.92 33.94
C PHE A 222 10.20 -0.94 35.01
N LYS A 223 10.94 -1.42 36.01
CA LYS A 223 11.49 -0.60 37.11
C LYS A 223 12.69 0.23 36.63
N GLU A 224 13.55 -0.36 35.81
CA GLU A 224 14.82 0.23 35.39
C GLU A 224 14.70 1.00 34.08
N MET A 225 14.27 0.31 33.02
CA MET A 225 14.23 0.84 31.66
C MET A 225 12.90 1.54 31.35
N GLY A 226 11.80 1.12 31.97
CA GLY A 226 10.47 1.69 31.73
C GLY A 226 10.43 3.21 31.90
N LYS A 227 11.18 3.76 32.87
CA LYS A 227 11.27 5.22 33.13
C LYS A 227 11.84 6.04 31.96
N ARG A 228 12.53 5.40 31.02
CA ARG A 228 13.14 6.07 29.85
C ARG A 228 12.18 6.16 28.67
N PHE A 229 11.04 5.46 28.73
CA PHE A 229 10.07 5.40 27.64
C PHE A 229 8.80 6.19 28.00
N PRO A 230 8.06 6.69 26.99
CA PRO A 230 6.74 7.27 27.19
C PRO A 230 5.80 6.34 27.97
N GLU A 231 5.08 6.90 28.95
CA GLU A 231 4.18 6.15 29.82
C GLU A 231 3.17 5.30 29.05
N ALA A 232 2.58 5.86 27.98
CA ALA A 232 1.62 5.14 27.13
C ALA A 232 2.18 3.83 26.55
N PHE A 233 3.46 3.80 26.19
CA PHE A 233 4.11 2.59 25.69
C PHE A 233 4.40 1.59 26.81
N VAL A 234 4.83 2.09 27.97
CA VAL A 234 5.12 1.25 29.15
C VAL A 234 3.84 0.56 29.62
N SER A 235 2.73 1.28 29.72
CA SER A 235 1.43 0.74 30.11
C SER A 235 0.92 -0.31 29.11
N GLN A 236 0.94 -0.03 27.80
CA GLN A 236 0.54 -1.03 26.80
C GLN A 236 1.46 -2.26 26.80
N SER A 237 2.76 -2.08 27.06
CA SER A 237 3.69 -3.20 27.20
C SER A 237 3.39 -4.03 28.44
N ALA A 238 3.07 -3.39 29.57
CA ALA A 238 2.66 -4.09 30.79
C ALA A 238 1.37 -4.89 30.56
N ASP A 239 0.35 -4.29 29.95
CA ASP A 239 -0.90 -4.96 29.60
C ASP A 239 -0.68 -6.14 28.63
N GLY A 240 0.22 -5.96 27.66
CA GLY A 240 0.62 -7.01 26.72
C GLY A 240 1.34 -8.17 27.43
N ALA A 241 2.22 -7.88 28.38
CA ALA A 241 2.93 -8.87 29.17
C ALA A 241 1.95 -9.69 30.04
N VAL A 242 1.07 -9.01 30.79
CA VAL A 242 0.08 -9.65 31.65
C VAL A 242 -0.84 -10.57 30.85
N ARG A 243 -1.37 -10.10 29.71
CA ARG A 243 -2.23 -10.93 28.84
C ARG A 243 -1.53 -12.18 28.32
N LYS A 244 -0.29 -12.05 27.87
CA LYS A 244 0.46 -13.19 27.32
C LYS A 244 0.85 -14.20 28.40
N TRP A 245 1.34 -13.75 29.55
CA TRP A 245 1.78 -14.64 30.61
C TRP A 245 0.62 -15.35 31.32
N ARG A 246 -0.54 -14.69 31.45
CA ARG A 246 -1.75 -15.32 32.02
C ARG A 246 -2.23 -16.52 31.20
N ASN A 247 -2.01 -16.50 29.89
CA ASN A 247 -2.44 -17.56 28.99
C ASN A 247 -1.46 -18.75 28.94
N GLY A 248 -0.48 -18.83 29.84
CA GLY A 248 0.53 -19.88 29.85
C GLY A 248 1.45 -19.86 28.63
N ASN A 249 1.39 -18.79 27.81
CA ASN A 249 2.30 -18.65 26.68
C ASN A 249 3.67 -18.29 27.21
N ASN A 250 4.60 -19.23 27.04
CA ASN A 250 6.02 -18.97 27.23
C ASN A 250 6.45 -17.71 26.44
N ARG A 251 7.52 -17.07 26.93
CA ARG A 251 8.10 -15.89 26.28
C ARG A 251 8.38 -16.21 24.81
N ARG A 252 7.66 -15.53 23.92
CA ARG A 252 7.78 -15.73 22.48
C ARG A 252 9.13 -15.27 21.99
N GLY A 253 9.78 -16.08 21.17
CA GLY A 253 10.98 -15.68 20.47
C GLY A 253 10.66 -14.68 19.36
N LEU A 254 11.67 -13.91 18.93
CA LEU A 254 11.52 -13.00 17.78
C LEU A 254 11.08 -13.75 16.51
N GLY A 255 11.50 -15.01 16.36
CA GLY A 255 11.06 -15.88 15.26
C GLY A 255 9.55 -16.14 15.27
N ASP A 256 8.94 -16.29 16.44
CA ASP A 256 7.49 -16.47 16.56
C ASP A 256 6.76 -15.18 16.17
N VAL A 257 7.26 -14.03 16.66
CA VAL A 257 6.70 -12.71 16.34
C VAL A 257 6.77 -12.47 14.83
N ARG A 258 7.92 -12.74 14.20
CA ARG A 258 8.08 -12.66 12.74
C ARG A 258 7.04 -13.50 12.00
N ARG A 259 6.86 -14.77 12.38
CA ARG A 259 5.91 -15.67 11.69
C ARG A 259 4.47 -15.17 11.77
N ASP A 260 4.04 -14.70 12.94
CA ASP A 260 2.69 -14.18 13.13
C ASP A 260 2.45 -12.91 12.30
N TRP A 261 3.38 -11.96 12.34
CA TRP A 261 3.23 -10.70 11.59
C TRP A 261 3.28 -10.91 10.08
N MET A 262 4.15 -11.80 9.59
CA MET A 262 4.16 -12.17 8.16
C MET A 262 2.85 -12.86 7.74
N ARG A 263 2.26 -13.69 8.62
CA ARG A 263 0.95 -14.32 8.36
C ARG A 263 -0.16 -13.28 8.29
N ARG A 264 -0.20 -12.31 9.21
CA ARG A 264 -1.21 -11.23 9.22
C ARG A 264 -1.18 -10.40 7.94
N VAL A 265 0.02 -10.06 7.44
CA VAL A 265 0.16 -9.31 6.19
C VAL A 265 -0.25 -10.14 4.97
N GLY A 266 0.06 -11.45 4.96
CA GLY A 266 -0.36 -12.35 3.87
C GLY A 266 -1.86 -12.61 3.82
N ALA A 267 -2.51 -12.74 4.98
CA ALA A 267 -3.95 -13.02 5.07
C ALA A 267 -4.81 -11.87 4.53
N GLY A 268 -4.37 -10.62 4.71
CA GLY A 268 -5.12 -9.44 4.26
C GLY A 268 -5.18 -9.24 2.74
N GLY A 269 -4.39 -9.98 1.95
CA GLY A 269 -4.29 -9.79 0.49
C GLY A 269 -5.27 -10.59 -0.35
N GLY A 270 -5.97 -11.60 0.21
CA GLY A 270 -6.67 -12.63 -0.58
C GLY A 270 -8.20 -12.58 -0.59
N GLU A 271 -8.86 -11.95 0.38
CA GLU A 271 -10.30 -12.19 0.61
C GLU A 271 -11.26 -11.14 -0.01
N GLY A 272 -10.77 -10.24 -0.87
CA GLY A 272 -11.47 -9.00 -1.20
C GLY A 272 -12.33 -8.90 -2.47
N SER A 273 -12.50 -9.92 -3.32
CA SER A 273 -13.18 -9.72 -4.63
C SER A 273 -14.20 -10.78 -5.07
N GLY A 274 -14.80 -11.51 -4.12
CA GLY A 274 -15.79 -12.56 -4.42
C GLY A 274 -17.25 -12.26 -4.08
N GLY A 275 -17.62 -11.03 -3.72
CA GLY A 275 -18.97 -10.73 -3.22
C GLY A 275 -19.69 -9.61 -3.97
N GLY A 276 -20.58 -9.95 -4.90
CA GLY A 276 -21.63 -9.01 -5.32
C GLY A 276 -22.15 -9.12 -6.75
N GLU A 277 -22.71 -10.25 -7.17
CA GLU A 277 -23.80 -10.25 -8.16
C GLU A 277 -25.09 -10.66 -7.44
N GLY A 278 -25.69 -9.68 -6.75
CA GLY A 278 -27.09 -9.73 -6.36
C GLY A 278 -27.92 -9.24 -7.54
N GLY A 279 -28.78 -10.11 -8.05
CA GLY A 279 -29.56 -9.89 -9.27
C GLY A 279 -30.46 -8.65 -9.25
N SER A 280 -30.74 -8.16 -10.44
CA SER A 280 -31.96 -7.40 -10.72
C SER A 280 -32.57 -7.97 -11.98
N SER A 281 -33.57 -8.82 -11.77
CA SER A 281 -34.58 -9.14 -12.76
C SER A 281 -35.45 -7.90 -12.98
N ALA A 282 -35.56 -7.46 -14.23
CA ALA A 282 -36.72 -6.78 -14.78
C ALA A 282 -36.73 -7.04 -16.29
#